data_AF-A0A7U3QY49-F1
#
_entry.id   AF-A0A7U3QY49-F1
#
_cell.length_a   1.000
_cell.length_b   1.000
_cell.length_c   1.000
_cell.angle_alpha   90.00
_cell.angle_beta   90.00
_cell.angle_gamma   90.00
#
_symmetry.space_group_name_H-M   'P 1'
#
loop_
_entity.id
_entity.type
_entity.pdbx_description
1 polymer ?
#
loop_
_entity_poly.entity_id
_entity_poly.type
_entity_poly.pdbx_seq_one_letter_code
_entity_poly.pdbx_strand_id
1 'polypeptide(L)'
;RATLNIGNVLPLGSMPEGTVICSVEEKAGDRGKLARCSGNYATVVSHNPETKKSRIKLPSGSKKVVPSANRAMVGVVAGGGRIDKPLLKAGRAYFKYKVKRNCWPRVRGVA
;
A
#
# COMPACT_ATOMS: atom_id res chain seq x y z
N ARG A 1 -21.25 -0.53 13.69
CA ARG A 1 -20.35 -1.28 12.76
C ARG A 1 -20.17 -0.43 11.53
N ALA A 2 -18.96 -0.32 10.97
CA ALA A 2 -18.76 0.43 9.75
C ALA A 2 -19.29 -0.36 8.54
N THR A 3 -19.84 0.36 7.56
CA THR A 3 -20.33 -0.19 6.29
C THR A 3 -19.20 -0.29 5.29
N LEU A 4 -19.34 -1.18 4.29
CA LEU A 4 -18.35 -1.32 3.23
C LEU A 4 -18.49 -0.18 2.22
N ASN A 5 -17.83 0.93 2.51
CA ASN A 5 -17.75 2.11 1.65
C ASN A 5 -16.29 2.54 1.50
N ILE A 6 -15.98 3.19 0.38
CA ILE A 6 -14.64 3.72 0.10
C ILE A 6 -14.25 4.72 1.21
N GLY A 7 -13.05 4.58 1.75
CA GLY A 7 -12.53 5.41 2.84
C GLY A 7 -12.81 4.86 4.24
N ASN A 8 -13.74 3.92 4.41
CA ASN A 8 -13.98 3.30 5.71
C ASN A 8 -12.87 2.31 6.07
N VAL A 9 -12.60 2.21 7.37
CA VAL A 9 -11.63 1.25 7.94
C VAL A 9 -12.39 0.07 8.55
N LEU A 10 -12.13 -1.13 8.04
CA LEU A 10 -12.77 -2.36 8.50
C LEU A 10 -11.71 -3.44 8.78
N PRO A 11 -12.02 -4.42 9.65
CA PRO A 11 -11.25 -5.65 9.75
C PRO A 11 -11.27 -6.42 8.43
N LEU A 12 -10.13 -7.01 8.03
CA LEU A 12 -10.01 -7.78 6.79
C LEU A 12 -11.04 -8.90 6.69
N GLY A 13 -11.31 -9.61 7.79
CA GLY A 13 -12.29 -10.71 7.78
C GLY A 13 -13.75 -10.28 7.58
N SER A 14 -14.06 -8.98 7.62
CA SER A 14 -15.40 -8.44 7.35
C SER A 14 -15.60 -7.95 5.92
N MET A 15 -14.52 -7.89 5.14
CA MET A 15 -14.56 -7.51 3.73
C MET A 15 -14.71 -8.76 2.87
N PRO A 16 -15.46 -8.74 1.75
CA PRO A 16 -15.52 -9.84 0.82
C PRO A 16 -14.22 -9.97 0.01
N GLU A 17 -14.02 -11.14 -0.58
CA GLU A 17 -12.92 -11.40 -1.51
C GLU A 17 -13.01 -10.46 -2.73
N GLY A 18 -11.85 -10.10 -3.29
CA GLY A 18 -11.77 -9.11 -4.38
C GLY A 18 -11.81 -7.65 -3.92
N THR A 19 -12.08 -7.37 -2.63
CA THR A 19 -12.07 -5.98 -2.13
C THR A 19 -10.71 -5.34 -2.30
N VAL A 20 -10.72 -4.12 -2.87
CA VAL A 20 -9.55 -3.28 -3.02
C VAL A 20 -9.32 -2.50 -1.73
N ILE A 21 -8.13 -2.61 -1.18
CA ILE A 21 -7.78 -2.08 0.14
C ILE A 21 -6.44 -1.34 0.12
N CYS A 22 -6.25 -0.43 1.07
CA CYS A 22 -4.99 0.27 1.29
C CYS A 22 -4.75 0.50 2.79
N SER A 23 -3.53 0.94 3.13
CA SER A 23 -3.07 1.15 4.52
C SER A 23 -3.34 -0.06 5.43
N VAL A 24 -2.99 -1.26 4.94
CA VAL A 24 -3.26 -2.53 5.62
C VAL A 24 -2.29 -2.74 6.78
N GLU A 25 -2.82 -3.20 7.91
CA GLU A 25 -2.01 -3.64 9.04
C GLU A 25 -1.29 -4.97 8.72
N GLU A 26 0.01 -5.06 9.01
CA GLU A 26 0.78 -6.31 8.94
C GLU A 26 0.55 -7.15 10.19
N LYS A 27 0.54 -6.50 11.36
CA LYS A 27 0.18 -7.08 12.65
C LYS A 27 -0.99 -6.29 13.23
N ALA A 28 -1.88 -6.97 13.95
CA ALA A 28 -3.02 -6.32 14.58
C ALA A 28 -2.55 -5.16 15.47
N GLY A 29 -3.07 -3.95 15.22
CA GLY A 29 -2.73 -2.75 15.99
C GLY A 29 -1.50 -1.98 15.54
N ASP A 30 -0.85 -2.35 14.44
CA ASP A 30 0.33 -1.63 13.91
C ASP A 30 0.00 -0.30 13.20
N ARG A 31 -1.29 0.08 13.13
CA ARG A 31 -1.80 1.35 12.58
C ARG A 31 -1.52 1.55 11.08
N GLY A 32 -1.28 0.46 10.34
CA GLY A 32 -1.20 0.47 8.88
C GLY A 32 0.23 0.62 8.39
N LYS A 33 0.70 -0.41 7.67
CA LYS A 33 2.09 -0.53 7.21
C LYS A 33 2.22 -0.82 5.72
N LEU A 34 1.24 -1.50 5.13
CA LEU A 34 1.28 -1.99 3.75
C LEU A 34 0.40 -1.12 2.84
N ALA A 35 0.77 -1.03 1.56
CA ALA A 35 0.04 -0.30 0.51
C ALA A 35 -0.33 1.16 0.89
N ARG A 36 0.69 1.97 1.21
CA ARG A 36 0.55 3.39 1.61
C ARG A 36 1.02 4.41 0.58
N CYS A 37 1.78 3.99 -0.42
CA CYS A 37 2.31 4.90 -1.44
C CYS A 37 1.20 5.36 -2.40
N SER A 38 1.41 6.52 -3.03
CA SER A 38 0.49 7.11 -4.00
C SER A 38 0.12 6.11 -5.11
N GLY A 39 -1.17 5.86 -5.31
CA GLY A 39 -1.69 4.91 -6.30
C GLY A 39 -1.59 3.43 -5.92
N ASN A 40 -1.02 3.09 -4.76
CA ASN A 40 -0.94 1.69 -4.34
C ASN A 40 -2.27 1.19 -3.78
N TYR A 41 -2.51 -0.09 -3.98
CA TYR A 41 -3.56 -0.86 -3.35
C TYR A 41 -3.08 -2.29 -3.12
N ALA A 42 -3.80 -3.01 -2.28
CA ALA A 42 -3.75 -4.45 -2.12
C ALA A 42 -5.15 -5.02 -2.40
N THR A 43 -5.21 -6.31 -2.69
CA THR A 43 -6.49 -6.99 -2.96
C THR A 43 -6.64 -8.15 -2.01
N VAL A 44 -7.82 -8.28 -1.43
CA VAL A 44 -8.19 -9.46 -0.63
C VAL A 44 -8.39 -10.64 -1.58
N VAL A 45 -7.60 -11.70 -1.39
CA VAL A 45 -7.64 -12.89 -2.28
C VAL A 45 -8.54 -13.96 -1.71
N SER A 46 -8.31 -14.33 -0.45
CA SER A 46 -9.13 -15.35 0.21
C SER A 46 -9.14 -15.22 1.72
N HIS A 47 -10.20 -15.71 2.34
CA HIS A 47 -10.29 -15.83 3.80
C HIS A 47 -10.25 -17.29 4.23
N ASN A 48 -9.53 -17.58 5.30
CA ASN A 48 -9.57 -18.87 5.98
C ASN A 48 -10.21 -18.66 7.37
N PRO A 49 -11.48 -19.04 7.56
CA PRO A 49 -12.21 -18.86 8.82
C PRO A 49 -11.63 -19.68 9.97
N GLU A 50 -11.16 -20.90 9.71
CA GLU A 50 -10.64 -21.82 10.72
C GLU A 50 -9.37 -21.28 11.38
N THR A 51 -8.44 -20.79 10.57
CA THR A 51 -7.15 -20.25 11.04
C THR A 51 -7.22 -18.76 11.36
N LYS A 52 -8.39 -18.11 11.17
CA LYS A 52 -8.61 -16.66 11.34
C LYS A 52 -7.58 -15.80 10.61
N LYS A 53 -7.19 -16.23 9.40
CA LYS A 53 -6.21 -15.55 8.56
C LYS A 53 -6.80 -15.22 7.20
N SER A 54 -6.36 -14.10 6.65
CA SER A 54 -6.74 -13.61 5.33
C SER A 54 -5.50 -13.53 4.45
N ARG A 55 -5.64 -13.92 3.18
CA ARG A 55 -4.59 -13.83 2.18
C ARG A 55 -4.82 -12.57 1.35
N ILE A 56 -3.81 -11.71 1.29
CA ILE A 56 -3.82 -10.47 0.51
C ILE A 56 -2.76 -10.52 -0.59
N LYS A 57 -3.06 -9.91 -1.73
CA LYS A 57 -2.10 -9.64 -2.80
C LYS A 57 -1.55 -8.23 -2.62
N LEU A 58 -0.24 -8.12 -2.44
CA LEU A 58 0.46 -6.85 -2.29
C LEU A 58 0.69 -6.18 -3.65
N PRO A 59 0.95 -4.86 -3.67
CA PRO A 59 1.29 -4.14 -4.90
C PRO A 59 2.60 -4.63 -5.55
N SER A 60 3.46 -5.34 -4.80
CA SER A 60 4.64 -6.03 -5.36
C SER A 60 4.28 -7.30 -6.18
N GLY A 61 3.01 -7.71 -6.19
CA GLY A 61 2.55 -8.98 -6.75
C GLY A 61 2.63 -10.15 -5.77
N SER A 62 3.38 -10.02 -4.68
CA SER A 62 3.55 -11.07 -3.67
C SER A 62 2.23 -11.33 -2.91
N LYS A 63 1.93 -12.61 -2.66
CA LYS A 63 0.82 -13.01 -1.79
C LYS A 63 1.32 -13.08 -0.34
N LYS A 64 0.60 -12.47 0.59
CA LYS A 64 0.93 -12.48 2.01
C LYS A 64 -0.27 -12.92 2.83
N VAL A 65 -0.02 -13.69 3.89
CA VAL A 65 -1.04 -14.10 4.85
C VAL A 65 -0.96 -13.19 6.07
N VAL A 66 -2.08 -12.62 6.46
CA VAL A 66 -2.23 -11.69 7.59
C VAL A 66 -3.41 -12.11 8.47
N PRO A 67 -3.41 -11.82 9.78
CA PRO A 67 -4.58 -12.09 10.63
C PRO A 67 -5.84 -11.38 10.13
N SER A 68 -7.00 -12.05 10.18
CA SER A 68 -8.27 -11.47 9.73
C SER A 68 -8.77 -10.32 10.62
N ALA A 69 -8.24 -10.20 11.83
CA ALA A 69 -8.50 -9.09 12.75
C ALA A 69 -7.77 -7.80 12.37
N ASN A 70 -6.76 -7.87 11.49
CA ASN A 70 -6.03 -6.69 11.02
C ASN A 70 -6.97 -5.73 10.29
N ARG A 71 -6.75 -4.44 10.46
CA ARG A 71 -7.54 -3.41 9.82
C ARG A 71 -6.97 -3.03 8.45
N ALA A 72 -7.86 -2.62 7.57
CA ALA A 72 -7.52 -2.03 6.28
C ALA A 72 -8.53 -0.96 5.91
N MET A 73 -8.11 0.03 5.14
CA MET A 73 -9.01 1.02 4.54
C MET A 73 -9.51 0.51 3.20
N VAL A 74 -10.80 0.64 2.91
CA VAL A 74 -11.38 0.28 1.61
C VAL A 74 -11.01 1.34 0.58
N GLY A 75 -10.47 0.90 -0.56
CA GLY A 75 -10.12 1.75 -1.70
C GLY A 75 -8.63 1.81 -2.02
N VAL A 76 -8.28 2.74 -2.91
CA VAL A 76 -6.92 2.97 -3.42
C VAL A 76 -6.34 4.25 -2.83
N VAL A 77 -5.03 4.31 -2.61
CA VAL A 77 -4.37 5.56 -2.19
C VAL A 77 -4.42 6.58 -3.32
N ALA A 78 -4.87 7.80 -3.01
CA ALA A 78 -4.91 8.91 -3.97
C ALA A 78 -3.53 9.28 -4.56
N GLY A 79 -3.52 10.04 -5.65
CA GLY A 79 -2.30 10.49 -6.33
C GLY A 79 -1.64 9.45 -7.22
N GLY A 80 -2.42 8.50 -7.77
CA GLY A 80 -1.97 7.58 -8.82
C GLY A 80 -1.45 8.31 -10.06
N GLY A 81 -0.65 7.62 -10.89
CA GLY A 81 -0.09 8.17 -12.13
C GLY A 81 1.00 9.24 -11.97
N ARG A 82 1.40 9.56 -10.72
CA ARG A 82 2.47 10.53 -10.43
C ARG A 82 3.81 10.19 -11.12
N ILE A 83 4.05 8.92 -11.43
CA ILE A 83 5.29 8.45 -12.06
C ILE A 83 5.23 8.45 -13.59
N ASP A 84 4.05 8.61 -14.20
CA ASP A 84 3.85 8.54 -15.65
C ASP A 84 4.44 9.78 -16.33
N LYS A 85 4.43 10.92 -15.62
CA LYS A 85 5.05 12.16 -16.09
C LYS A 85 6.58 12.11 -15.91
N PRO A 86 7.38 12.21 -16.99
CA PRO A 86 8.83 12.24 -16.88
C PRO A 86 9.33 13.51 -16.17
N LEU A 87 10.46 13.39 -15.46
CA LEU A 87 11.07 14.54 -14.78
C LEU A 87 11.63 15.57 -15.78
N LEU A 88 12.17 15.12 -16.92
CA LEU A 88 12.78 15.91 -18.01
C LEU A 88 14.04 16.71 -17.63
N LYS A 89 14.07 17.40 -16.48
CA LYS A 89 15.18 18.28 -16.06
C LYS A 89 15.84 17.79 -14.77
N ALA A 90 17.17 17.90 -14.70
CA ALA A 90 17.94 17.61 -13.48
C ALA A 90 17.48 18.44 -12.29
N GLY A 91 17.12 19.71 -12.48
CA GLY A 91 16.59 20.58 -11.41
C GLY A 91 15.29 20.04 -10.78
N ARG A 92 14.42 19.37 -11.54
CA ARG A 92 13.22 18.72 -10.99
C ARG A 92 13.58 17.49 -10.15
N ALA A 93 14.65 16.77 -10.52
CA ALA A 93 15.18 15.69 -9.69
C ALA A 93 15.80 16.24 -8.40
N TYR A 94 16.57 17.33 -8.47
CA TYR A 94 17.13 18.01 -7.30
C TYR A 94 16.04 18.34 -6.27
N PHE A 95 14.98 19.05 -6.65
CA PHE A 95 13.90 19.40 -5.71
C PHE A 95 13.14 18.17 -5.19
N LYS A 96 12.98 17.12 -6.00
CA LYS A 96 12.38 15.84 -5.57
C LYS A 96 13.18 15.16 -4.44
N TYR A 97 14.50 15.17 -4.52
CA TYR A 97 15.37 14.52 -3.53
C TYR A 97 15.69 15.43 -2.34
N LYS A 98 15.74 16.77 -2.53
CA LYS A 98 15.94 17.78 -1.48
C LYS A 98 14.95 17.64 -0.32
N VAL A 99 13.69 17.36 -0.61
CA VAL A 99 12.62 17.19 0.41
C VAL A 99 12.56 15.79 1.02
N LYS A 100 13.45 14.87 0.63
CA LYS A 100 13.45 13.46 1.09
C LYS A 100 14.71 13.11 1.86
N ARG A 101 15.84 13.03 1.18
CA ARG A 101 17.16 12.70 1.75
C ARG A 101 18.26 12.97 0.72
N ASN A 102 19.49 13.13 1.21
CA ASN A 102 20.65 13.33 0.36
C ASN A 102 21.09 12.02 -0.34
N CYS A 103 20.43 11.68 -1.44
CA CYS A 103 20.80 10.53 -2.30
C CYS A 103 20.91 10.88 -3.79
N TRP A 104 21.01 12.17 -4.11
CA TRP A 104 21.18 12.68 -5.47
C TRP A 104 22.09 13.92 -5.44
N PRO A 105 23.07 14.07 -6.36
CA PRO A 105 23.42 13.17 -7.47
C PRO A 105 24.17 11.90 -6.99
N ARG A 106 24.28 10.89 -7.84
CA ARG A 106 25.03 9.66 -7.57
C ARG A 106 26.18 9.51 -8.56
N VAL A 107 27.42 9.54 -8.07
CA VAL A 107 28.62 9.21 -8.87
C VAL A 107 28.67 7.69 -9.08
N ARG A 108 29.03 7.25 -10.29
CA ARG A 108 29.18 5.82 -10.60
C ARG A 108 30.48 5.31 -9.97
N GLY A 109 30.51 4.08 -9.46
CA GLY A 109 31.70 3.53 -8.80
C GLY A 109 32.91 3.28 -9.70
N VAL A 110 32.74 3.37 -11.02
CA VAL A 110 33.81 3.22 -12.03
C VAL A 110 34.47 4.55 -12.43
N ALA A 111 33.90 5.68 -11.97
CA ALA A 111 34.34 7.02 -12.36
C ALA A 111 35.39 7.57 -11.40
#